data_AF-A0A3C1YTV7-F1
#
_entry.id   AF-A0A3C1YTV7-F1
#
_cell.length_a   1.000
_cell.length_b   1.000
_cell.length_c   1.000
_cell.angle_alpha   90.00
_cell.angle_beta   90.00
_cell.angle_gamma   90.00
#
_symmetry.space_group_name_H-M   'P 1'
#
loop_
_entity.id
_entity.type
_entity.pdbx_description
1 polymer ?
#
loop_
_entity_poly.entity_id
_entity_poly.type
_entity_poly.pdbx_seq_one_letter_code
_entity_poly.pdbx_strand_id
1 'polypeptide(L)'
;MWKPFWRAGRKKGKMKEKINKFITDYNSVMSYLKVKTSTDPTNNSRQVLAGDSTFVGLKIDLRNIISSVVPSVASGNPKMLSDLGIVIGRDGTLTLQNADILDQKLSKVTAVSDIFNSTSGVATRIQTVLKNMLSASAGQLDVSVKTTSTQITNYTDQIARFDKRLDKHVEKYRNDFLKLQAVMAQVSQQQATITSIMQSYSY
;
A
#
# COMPACT_ATOMS: atom_id res chain seq x y z
N MET A 1 41.03 39.39 -14.83
CA MET A 1 39.71 39.21 -14.16
C MET A 1 38.83 38.29 -15.02
N TRP A 2 38.86 36.96 -14.81
CA TRP A 2 38.26 35.93 -15.71
C TRP A 2 37.39 34.90 -14.94
N LYS A 3 36.86 35.24 -13.76
CA LYS A 3 36.15 34.30 -12.87
C LYS A 3 34.59 34.15 -12.97
N PRO A 4 33.83 34.71 -13.94
CA PRO A 4 32.37 34.52 -13.96
C PRO A 4 31.88 33.25 -14.72
N PHE A 5 32.48 32.89 -15.86
CA PHE A 5 31.92 31.85 -16.75
C PHE A 5 31.94 30.43 -16.17
N TRP A 6 33.04 30.02 -15.54
CA TRP A 6 33.15 28.67 -14.95
C TRP A 6 32.21 28.46 -13.74
N ARG A 7 31.88 29.53 -13.00
CA ARG A 7 30.97 29.48 -11.84
C ARG A 7 29.52 29.28 -12.31
N ALA A 8 29.12 29.96 -13.38
CA ALA A 8 27.78 29.81 -13.98
C ALA A 8 27.58 28.41 -14.56
N GLY A 9 28.55 27.90 -15.34
CA GLY A 9 28.52 26.53 -15.86
C GLY A 9 28.44 25.46 -14.76
N ARG A 10 29.20 25.63 -13.67
CA ARG A 10 29.15 24.73 -12.50
C ARG A 10 27.79 24.74 -11.80
N LYS A 11 27.14 25.90 -11.66
CA LYS A 11 25.79 25.99 -11.06
C LYS A 11 24.74 25.30 -11.93
N LYS A 12 24.80 25.49 -13.25
CA LYS A 12 23.94 24.80 -14.23
C LYS A 12 24.10 23.28 -14.15
N GLY A 13 25.34 22.78 -14.14
CA GLY A 13 25.63 21.34 -14.00
C GLY A 13 25.04 20.73 -12.73
N LYS A 14 25.30 21.35 -11.57
CA LYS A 14 24.74 20.89 -10.28
C LYS A 14 23.21 20.89 -10.24
N MET A 15 22.56 21.84 -10.91
CA MET A 15 21.10 21.87 -10.95
C MET A 15 20.54 20.74 -11.81
N LYS A 16 21.17 20.42 -12.95
CA LYS A 16 20.78 19.25 -13.76
C LYS A 16 20.88 17.95 -12.97
N GLU A 17 21.99 17.76 -12.25
CA GLU A 17 22.20 16.57 -11.40
C GLU A 17 21.07 16.43 -10.37
N LYS A 18 20.69 17.52 -9.70
CA LYS A 18 19.57 17.52 -8.74
C LYS A 18 18.24 17.19 -9.39
N ILE A 19 17.96 17.73 -10.58
CA ILE A 19 16.73 17.46 -11.32
C ILE A 19 16.69 15.98 -11.76
N ASN A 20 17.79 15.45 -12.29
CA ASN A 20 17.87 14.04 -12.66
C ASN A 20 17.70 13.12 -11.45
N LYS A 21 18.34 13.45 -10.32
CA LYS A 21 18.15 12.72 -9.08
C LYS A 21 16.68 12.74 -8.63
N PHE A 22 16.04 13.90 -8.67
CA PHE A 22 14.62 14.04 -8.35
C PHE A 22 13.74 13.16 -9.25
N ILE A 23 13.97 13.16 -10.56
CA ILE A 23 13.27 12.31 -11.53
C ILE A 23 13.44 10.83 -11.16
N THR A 24 14.67 10.39 -10.89
CA THR A 24 14.98 9.00 -10.52
C THR A 24 14.31 8.60 -9.21
N ASP A 25 14.42 9.41 -8.16
CA ASP A 25 13.83 9.12 -6.85
C ASP A 25 12.29 9.07 -6.96
N TYR A 26 11.69 10.04 -7.65
CA TYR A 26 10.25 10.09 -7.89
C TYR A 26 9.76 8.85 -8.66
N ASN A 27 10.44 8.50 -9.76
CA ASN A 27 10.08 7.32 -10.57
C ASN A 27 10.21 6.02 -9.78
N SER A 28 11.23 5.92 -8.91
CA SER A 28 11.41 4.76 -8.04
C SER A 28 10.23 4.60 -7.09
N VAL A 29 9.76 5.69 -6.47
CA VAL A 29 8.57 5.69 -5.60
C VAL A 29 7.31 5.34 -6.40
N MET A 30 7.10 5.97 -7.56
CA MET A 30 5.92 5.70 -8.39
C MET A 30 5.88 4.25 -8.87
N SER A 31 7.04 3.68 -9.25
CA SER A 31 7.17 2.28 -9.64
C SER A 31 6.86 1.35 -8.46
N TYR A 32 7.44 1.63 -7.28
CA TYR A 32 7.16 0.86 -6.07
C TYR A 32 5.67 0.84 -5.72
N LEU A 33 5.02 2.02 -5.70
CA LEU A 33 3.60 2.14 -5.43
C LEU A 33 2.76 1.45 -6.51
N LYS A 34 3.12 1.59 -7.79
CA LYS A 34 2.41 0.92 -8.90
C LYS A 34 2.44 -0.59 -8.71
N VAL A 35 3.61 -1.17 -8.43
CA VAL A 35 3.74 -2.61 -8.19
C VAL A 35 2.93 -3.01 -6.96
N LYS A 36 3.15 -2.39 -5.81
CA LYS A 36 2.51 -2.83 -4.55
C LYS A 36 1.00 -2.61 -4.50
N THR A 37 0.47 -1.63 -5.25
CA THR A 37 -0.97 -1.34 -5.33
C THR A 37 -1.67 -2.02 -6.52
N SER A 38 -0.95 -2.78 -7.34
CA SER A 38 -1.52 -3.40 -8.54
C SER A 38 -2.39 -4.62 -8.25
N THR A 39 -3.41 -4.78 -9.08
CA THR A 39 -4.20 -6.00 -9.24
C THR A 39 -3.99 -6.49 -10.66
N ASP A 40 -3.65 -7.76 -10.82
CA ASP A 40 -3.59 -8.39 -12.13
C ASP A 40 -4.88 -9.23 -12.34
N PRO A 41 -5.78 -8.78 -13.23
CA PRO A 41 -7.06 -9.46 -13.47
C PRO A 41 -6.89 -10.74 -14.29
N THR A 42 -5.72 -10.96 -14.93
CA THR A 42 -5.49 -12.11 -15.81
C THR A 42 -5.09 -13.36 -15.04
N ASN A 43 -4.39 -13.19 -13.91
CA ASN A 43 -3.93 -14.29 -13.04
C ASN A 43 -4.57 -14.26 -11.63
N ASN A 44 -5.57 -13.39 -11.40
CA ASN A 44 -6.17 -13.13 -10.08
C ASN A 44 -5.13 -12.81 -8.98
N SER A 45 -3.98 -12.26 -9.34
CA SER A 45 -2.93 -11.91 -8.40
C SER A 45 -3.15 -10.51 -7.85
N ARG A 46 -3.34 -10.43 -6.53
CA ARG A 46 -3.50 -9.18 -5.79
C ARG A 46 -2.24 -8.90 -4.98
N GLN A 47 -1.63 -7.75 -5.19
CA GLN A 47 -0.44 -7.35 -4.42
C GLN A 47 -0.83 -6.89 -3.01
N VAL A 48 0.16 -6.86 -2.11
CA VAL A 48 -0.05 -6.67 -0.66
C VAL A 48 -0.84 -5.39 -0.33
N LEU A 49 -0.66 -4.30 -1.10
CA LEU A 49 -1.34 -3.01 -0.88
C LEU A 49 -2.40 -2.72 -1.95
N ALA A 50 -2.79 -3.72 -2.71
CA ALA A 50 -3.78 -3.54 -3.76
C ALA A 50 -5.14 -3.17 -3.13
N GLY A 51 -5.75 -2.08 -3.58
CA GLY A 51 -7.00 -1.57 -3.00
C GLY A 51 -6.83 -0.88 -1.64
N ASP A 52 -5.61 -0.71 -1.13
CA ASP A 52 -5.38 0.18 0.02
C ASP A 52 -5.56 1.64 -0.44
N SER A 53 -6.60 2.30 0.08
CA SER A 53 -6.97 3.67 -0.28
C SER A 53 -5.89 4.69 0.07
N THR A 54 -5.06 4.42 1.09
CA THR A 54 -3.99 5.33 1.53
C THR A 54 -2.89 5.40 0.47
N PHE A 55 -2.39 4.24 0.03
CA PHE A 55 -1.31 4.19 -0.96
C PHE A 55 -1.79 4.50 -2.38
N VAL A 56 -3.03 4.15 -2.71
CA VAL A 56 -3.67 4.59 -3.96
C VAL A 56 -3.83 6.11 -3.98
N GLY A 57 -4.29 6.70 -2.87
CA GLY A 57 -4.40 8.15 -2.69
C GLY A 57 -3.05 8.85 -2.83
N LEU A 58 -2.02 8.38 -2.15
CA LEU A 58 -0.66 8.92 -2.27
C LEU A 58 -0.17 8.99 -3.72
N LYS A 59 -0.36 7.90 -4.48
CA LYS A 59 0.03 7.85 -5.90
C LYS A 59 -0.69 8.91 -6.72
N ILE A 60 -1.98 9.13 -6.45
CA ILE A 60 -2.79 10.16 -7.10
C ILE A 60 -2.31 11.56 -6.70
N ASP A 61 -2.06 11.81 -5.41
CA ASP A 61 -1.59 13.10 -4.91
C ASP A 61 -0.24 13.48 -5.51
N LEU A 62 0.72 12.55 -5.53
CA LEU A 62 2.02 12.75 -6.14
C LEU A 62 1.90 13.08 -7.64
N ARG A 63 1.04 12.36 -8.37
CA ARG A 63 0.76 12.62 -9.78
C ARG A 63 0.13 14.01 -9.98
N ASN A 64 -0.84 14.38 -9.16
CA ASN A 64 -1.50 15.68 -9.24
C ASN A 64 -0.52 16.82 -8.96
N ILE A 65 0.41 16.65 -8.02
CA ILE A 65 1.43 17.65 -7.73
C ILE A 65 2.32 17.88 -8.96
N ILE A 66 2.87 16.82 -9.57
CA ILE A 66 3.78 16.97 -10.70
C ILE A 66 3.09 17.49 -11.97
N SER A 67 1.79 17.23 -12.16
CA SER A 67 1.03 17.70 -13.33
C SER A 67 0.42 19.08 -13.17
N SER A 68 0.45 19.63 -11.96
CA SER A 68 -0.19 20.92 -11.66
C SER A 68 0.72 22.12 -11.94
N VAL A 69 0.09 23.25 -12.24
CA VAL A 69 0.75 24.56 -12.34
C VAL A 69 1.18 25.01 -10.94
N VAL A 70 2.39 25.55 -10.82
CA VAL A 70 2.90 26.13 -9.58
C VAL A 70 2.52 27.62 -9.51
N PRO A 71 1.56 28.02 -8.66
CA PRO A 71 1.04 29.39 -8.64
C PRO A 71 1.98 30.40 -7.99
N SER A 72 2.86 29.96 -7.09
CA SER A 72 3.79 30.81 -6.33
C SER A 72 5.02 31.27 -7.13
N VAL A 73 5.11 30.91 -8.41
CA VAL A 73 6.24 31.28 -9.27
C VAL A 73 5.98 32.63 -9.94
N ALA A 74 7.00 33.48 -9.94
CA ALA A 74 6.94 34.82 -10.54
C ALA A 74 6.55 34.78 -12.04
N SER A 75 5.92 35.86 -12.52
CA SER A 75 5.56 35.98 -13.93
C SER A 75 6.79 35.89 -14.84
N GLY A 76 6.70 35.13 -15.93
CA GLY A 76 7.80 34.87 -16.87
C GLY A 76 8.75 33.73 -16.49
N ASN A 77 8.62 33.14 -15.29
CA ASN A 77 9.33 31.92 -14.91
C ASN A 77 8.54 30.65 -15.30
N PRO A 78 9.20 29.49 -15.47
CA PRO A 78 8.54 28.20 -15.70
C PRO A 78 7.54 27.87 -14.60
N LYS A 79 6.30 27.51 -14.96
CA LYS A 79 5.24 27.20 -13.99
C LYS A 79 4.86 25.72 -13.95
N MET A 80 5.28 24.95 -14.96
CA MET A 80 5.06 23.51 -15.06
C MET A 80 6.37 22.76 -15.34
N LEU A 81 6.46 21.49 -14.94
CA LEU A 81 7.64 20.66 -15.24
C LEU A 81 7.85 20.49 -16.75
N SER A 82 6.76 20.51 -17.53
CA SER A 82 6.81 20.52 -18.99
C SER A 82 7.54 21.72 -19.58
N ASP A 83 7.51 22.89 -18.91
CA ASP A 83 8.23 24.10 -19.34
C ASP A 83 9.75 23.93 -19.22
N LEU A 84 10.20 22.92 -18.47
CA LEU A 84 11.59 22.51 -18.33
C LEU A 84 11.98 21.35 -19.26
N GLY A 85 11.07 20.90 -20.14
CA GLY A 85 11.30 19.73 -21.01
C GLY A 85 11.12 18.39 -20.31
N ILE A 86 10.52 18.36 -19.11
CA ILE A 86 10.22 17.15 -18.35
C ILE A 86 8.78 16.71 -18.69
N VAL A 87 8.64 15.52 -19.25
CA VAL A 87 7.37 14.95 -19.67
C VAL A 87 6.86 13.94 -18.64
N ILE A 88 5.56 13.92 -18.46
CA ILE A 88 4.85 13.02 -17.55
C ILE A 88 4.23 11.90 -18.39
N GLY A 89 4.65 10.66 -18.14
CA GLY A 89 4.11 9.47 -18.77
C GLY A 89 2.67 9.17 -18.33
N ARG A 90 1.98 8.30 -19.07
CA ARG A 90 0.60 7.88 -18.73
C ARG A 90 0.51 7.20 -17.36
N ASP A 91 1.58 6.53 -16.93
CA ASP A 91 1.70 5.90 -15.63
C ASP A 91 2.16 6.86 -14.52
N GLY A 92 2.36 8.14 -14.85
CA GLY A 92 2.77 9.18 -13.92
C GLY A 92 4.29 9.31 -13.77
N THR A 93 5.11 8.51 -14.47
CA THR A 93 6.58 8.64 -14.41
C THR A 93 7.06 9.92 -15.09
N LEU A 94 8.20 10.45 -14.66
CA LEU A 94 8.85 11.62 -15.23
C LEU A 94 9.98 11.21 -16.17
N THR A 95 10.10 11.86 -17.32
CA THR A 95 11.23 11.68 -18.24
C THR A 95 11.71 13.04 -18.74
N LEU A 96 13.01 13.30 -18.70
CA LEU A 96 13.59 14.46 -19.37
C LEU A 96 13.69 14.17 -20.87
N GLN A 97 12.71 14.66 -21.64
CA GLN A 97 12.66 14.39 -23.08
C GLN A 97 13.45 15.41 -23.90
N ASN A 98 13.53 16.66 -23.42
CA ASN A 98 14.24 17.72 -24.13
C ASN A 98 15.26 18.40 -23.21
N ALA A 99 16.50 17.92 -23.26
CA ALA A 99 17.61 18.46 -22.48
C ALA A 99 17.97 19.89 -22.89
N ASP A 100 17.75 20.29 -24.15
CA ASP A 100 18.08 21.62 -24.64
C ASP A 100 17.16 22.70 -24.05
N ILE A 101 15.87 22.39 -23.87
CA ILE A 101 14.93 23.27 -23.15
C ILE A 101 15.40 23.49 -21.72
N LEU A 102 15.72 22.41 -21.00
CA LEU A 102 16.25 22.51 -19.64
C LEU A 102 17.53 23.37 -19.63
N ASP A 103 18.41 23.17 -20.60
CA ASP A 103 19.64 23.90 -20.75
C ASP A 103 19.47 25.39 -20.98
N GLN A 104 18.48 25.77 -21.78
CA GLN A 104 18.11 27.16 -22.03
C GLN A 104 17.55 27.80 -20.76
N LYS A 105 16.64 27.12 -20.05
CA LYS A 105 16.03 27.65 -18.82
C LYS A 105 17.04 27.78 -17.69
N LEU A 106 18.04 26.89 -17.62
CA LEU A 106 19.11 26.96 -16.62
C LEU A 106 20.09 28.13 -16.81
N SER A 107 19.97 28.91 -17.88
CA SER A 107 20.62 30.25 -17.94
C SER A 107 20.18 31.15 -16.76
N LYS A 108 18.95 30.95 -16.27
CA LYS A 108 18.40 31.55 -15.05
C LYS A 108 18.12 30.46 -14.01
N VAL A 109 19.17 29.99 -13.34
CA VAL A 109 19.09 28.91 -12.33
C VAL A 109 18.05 29.19 -11.23
N THR A 110 17.85 30.46 -10.84
CA THR A 110 16.83 30.85 -9.86
C THR A 110 15.41 30.54 -10.34
N ALA A 111 15.09 30.87 -11.60
CA ALA A 111 13.78 30.58 -12.19
C ALA A 111 13.46 29.08 -12.22
N VAL A 112 14.48 28.24 -12.48
CA VAL A 112 14.33 26.78 -12.42
C VAL A 112 14.24 26.28 -10.97
N SER A 113 14.91 26.92 -10.01
CA SER A 113 14.80 26.57 -8.60
C SER A 113 13.40 26.87 -8.03
N ASP A 114 12.77 27.97 -8.47
CA ASP A 114 11.50 28.44 -7.92
C ASP A 114 10.35 27.45 -8.11
N ILE A 115 10.31 26.74 -9.24
CA ILE A 115 9.25 25.74 -9.50
C ILE A 115 9.29 24.57 -8.51
N PHE A 116 10.48 24.23 -7.98
CA PHE A 116 10.63 23.18 -6.98
C PHE A 116 10.47 23.71 -5.57
N ASN A 117 11.11 24.85 -5.25
CA ASN A 117 11.35 25.30 -3.87
C ASN A 117 10.46 26.47 -3.41
N SER A 118 9.65 27.07 -4.29
CA SER A 118 8.73 28.12 -3.85
C SER A 118 7.68 27.58 -2.85
N THR A 119 6.93 28.49 -2.22
CA THR A 119 5.93 28.15 -1.19
C THR A 119 4.94 27.08 -1.65
N SER A 120 4.54 27.10 -2.93
CA SER A 120 3.68 26.07 -3.55
C SER A 120 4.43 25.21 -4.58
N GLY A 121 5.76 25.20 -4.52
CA GLY A 121 6.63 24.45 -5.41
C GLY A 121 6.43 22.95 -5.31
N VAL A 122 6.86 22.24 -6.34
CA VAL A 122 6.69 20.78 -6.46
C VAL A 122 7.32 20.05 -5.29
N ALA A 123 8.57 20.39 -4.92
CA ALA A 123 9.27 19.73 -3.83
C ALA A 123 8.62 20.04 -2.47
N THR A 124 8.24 21.30 -2.25
CA THR A 124 7.54 21.73 -1.03
C THR A 124 6.24 20.95 -0.82
N ARG A 125 5.42 20.81 -1.87
CA ARG A 125 4.14 20.10 -1.81
C ARG A 125 4.32 18.59 -1.60
N ILE A 126 5.30 17.98 -2.27
CA ILE A 126 5.66 16.57 -2.02
C ILE A 126 6.09 16.39 -0.57
N GLN A 127 6.92 17.30 -0.04
CA GLN A 127 7.37 17.24 1.35
C GLN A 127 6.21 17.36 2.33
N THR A 128 5.20 18.20 2.05
CA THR A 128 3.98 18.28 2.87
C THR A 128 3.22 16.96 2.89
N VAL A 129 3.00 16.33 1.72
CA VAL A 129 2.33 15.03 1.63
C VAL A 129 3.10 13.97 2.40
N LEU A 130 4.42 13.89 2.21
CA LEU A 130 5.27 12.93 2.91
C LEU A 130 5.29 13.16 4.42
N LYS A 131 5.33 14.42 4.88
CA LYS A 131 5.28 14.77 6.31
C LYS A 131 3.97 14.33 6.95
N ASN A 132 2.85 14.52 6.26
CA ASN A 132 1.53 14.09 6.76
C ASN A 132 1.44 12.56 6.80
N MET A 133 2.05 11.87 5.85
CA MET A 133 2.03 10.41 5.81
C MET A 133 2.97 9.76 6.84
N LEU A 134 4.16 10.33 7.04
CA LEU A 134 5.27 9.77 7.85
C LEU A 134 5.36 10.35 9.27
N SER A 135 4.43 11.20 9.68
CA SER A 135 4.42 11.75 11.04
C SER A 135 4.43 10.65 12.10
N ALA A 136 5.37 10.74 13.05
CA ALA A 136 5.74 9.64 13.97
C ALA A 136 4.63 9.16 14.92
N SER A 137 3.59 9.97 15.17
CA SER A 137 2.54 9.66 16.16
C SER A 137 1.12 9.67 15.62
N ALA A 138 0.91 10.17 14.40
CA ALA A 138 -0.42 10.30 13.78
C ALA A 138 -0.36 10.29 12.24
N GLY A 139 0.76 9.87 11.65
CA GLY A 139 0.89 9.73 10.20
C GLY A 139 -0.06 8.65 9.69
N GLN A 140 -0.60 8.85 8.50
CA GLN A 140 -1.53 7.89 7.88
C GLN A 140 -0.93 6.48 7.78
N LEU A 141 0.39 6.36 7.61
CA LEU A 141 1.08 5.08 7.57
C LEU A 141 1.04 4.35 8.92
N ASP A 142 1.33 5.06 10.02
CA ASP A 142 1.30 4.50 11.37
C ASP A 142 -0.12 4.08 11.77
N VAL A 143 -1.11 4.90 11.41
CA VAL A 143 -2.53 4.57 11.61
C VAL A 143 -2.93 3.31 10.85
N SER A 144 -2.51 3.17 9.59
CA SER A 144 -2.76 1.97 8.80
C SER A 144 -2.15 0.72 9.44
N VAL A 145 -0.86 0.78 9.82
CA VAL A 145 -0.16 -0.34 10.49
C VAL A 145 -0.85 -0.74 11.80
N LYS A 146 -1.21 0.23 12.65
CA LYS A 146 -1.92 -0.03 13.91
C LYS A 146 -3.28 -0.67 13.67
N THR A 147 -4.05 -0.15 12.70
CA THR A 147 -5.37 -0.68 12.37
C THR A 147 -5.29 -2.13 11.90
N THR A 148 -4.36 -2.44 10.99
CA THR A 148 -4.15 -3.82 10.52
C THR A 148 -3.68 -4.73 11.66
N SER A 149 -2.78 -4.26 12.52
CA SER A 149 -2.32 -5.04 13.68
C SER A 149 -3.47 -5.36 14.64
N THR A 150 -4.33 -4.38 14.96
CA THR A 150 -5.52 -4.60 15.77
C THR A 150 -6.51 -5.57 15.13
N GLN A 151 -6.70 -5.48 13.80
CA GLN A 151 -7.54 -6.45 13.07
C GLN A 151 -6.98 -7.88 13.19
N ILE A 152 -5.67 -8.06 13.03
CA ILE A 152 -5.01 -9.37 13.18
C ILE A 152 -5.25 -9.93 14.59
N THR A 153 -5.07 -9.12 15.63
CA THR A 153 -5.33 -9.54 17.02
C THR A 153 -6.80 -9.94 17.21
N ASN A 154 -7.75 -9.12 16.74
CA ASN A 154 -9.18 -9.41 16.86
C ASN A 154 -9.58 -10.71 16.17
N TYR A 155 -9.03 -10.98 14.98
CA TYR A 155 -9.27 -12.23 14.27
C TYR A 155 -8.62 -13.42 14.97
N THR A 156 -7.42 -13.26 15.52
CA THR A 156 -6.74 -14.30 16.29
C THR A 156 -7.57 -14.69 17.52
N ASP A 157 -8.10 -13.71 18.25
CA ASP A 157 -8.97 -13.95 19.39
C ASP A 157 -10.30 -14.61 18.99
N GLN A 158 -10.83 -14.25 17.82
CA GLN A 158 -12.05 -14.86 17.29
C GLN A 158 -11.84 -16.33 16.91
N ILE A 159 -10.72 -16.66 16.26
CA ILE A 159 -10.33 -18.04 15.93
C ILE A 159 -10.21 -18.85 17.22
N ALA A 160 -9.48 -18.35 18.22
CA ALA A 160 -9.32 -19.04 19.50
C ALA A 160 -10.65 -19.29 20.23
N ARG A 161 -11.62 -18.37 20.13
CA ARG A 161 -12.99 -18.60 20.65
C ARG A 161 -13.74 -19.67 19.87
N PHE A 162 -13.57 -19.74 18.55
CA PHE A 162 -14.19 -20.78 17.73
C PHE A 162 -13.60 -22.16 18.00
N ASP A 163 -12.28 -22.27 18.13
CA ASP A 163 -11.61 -23.53 18.44
C ASP A 163 -12.11 -24.10 19.77
N LYS A 164 -12.18 -23.28 20.82
CA LYS A 164 -12.75 -23.69 22.13
C LYS A 164 -14.21 -24.15 22.04
N ARG A 165 -15.01 -23.58 21.13
CA ARG A 165 -16.40 -24.02 20.92
C ARG A 165 -16.42 -25.35 20.18
N LEU A 166 -15.56 -25.52 19.18
CA LEU A 166 -15.44 -26.74 18.39
C LEU A 166 -15.03 -27.91 19.28
N ASP A 167 -14.05 -27.71 20.19
CA ASP A 167 -13.63 -28.72 21.16
C ASP A 167 -14.80 -29.21 22.04
N LYS A 168 -15.62 -28.26 22.56
CA LYS A 168 -16.82 -28.60 23.34
C LYS A 168 -17.85 -29.38 22.52
N HIS A 169 -18.03 -29.04 21.26
CA HIS A 169 -18.93 -29.79 20.38
C HIS A 169 -18.41 -31.21 20.12
N VAL A 170 -17.11 -31.38 19.87
CA VAL A 170 -16.48 -32.69 19.69
C VAL A 170 -16.62 -33.54 20.95
N GLU A 171 -16.36 -32.97 22.12
CA GLU A 171 -16.51 -33.67 23.41
C GLU A 171 -17.98 -34.10 23.64
N LYS A 172 -18.93 -33.20 23.38
CA LYS A 172 -20.36 -33.52 23.48
C LYS A 172 -20.74 -34.69 22.55
N TYR A 173 -20.31 -34.64 21.29
CA TYR A 173 -20.62 -35.71 20.33
C TYR A 173 -19.97 -37.04 20.70
N ARG A 174 -18.76 -37.03 21.26
CA ARG A 174 -18.14 -38.25 21.81
C ARG A 174 -18.98 -38.82 22.96
N ASN A 175 -19.43 -37.98 23.88
CA ASN A 175 -20.26 -38.41 25.01
C ASN A 175 -21.63 -38.94 24.55
N ASP A 176 -22.27 -38.28 23.59
CA ASP A 176 -23.54 -38.73 23.03
C ASP A 176 -23.37 -40.07 22.28
N PHE A 177 -22.26 -40.27 21.57
CA PHE A 177 -21.93 -41.55 20.93
C PHE A 177 -21.73 -42.68 21.94
N LEU A 178 -21.00 -42.44 23.04
CA LEU A 178 -20.82 -43.43 24.11
C LEU A 178 -22.16 -43.82 24.76
N LYS A 179 -23.07 -42.86 24.98
CA LYS A 179 -24.42 -43.14 25.49
C LYS A 179 -25.22 -44.00 24.51
N LEU A 180 -25.15 -43.69 23.21
CA LEU A 180 -25.80 -44.51 22.18
C LEU A 180 -25.26 -45.94 22.18
N GLN A 181 -23.95 -46.13 22.33
CA GLN A 181 -23.35 -47.47 22.44
C GLN A 181 -23.85 -48.24 23.67
N ALA A 182 -23.97 -47.59 24.83
CA ALA A 182 -24.50 -48.21 26.03
C ALA A 182 -25.97 -48.63 25.87
N VAL A 183 -26.79 -47.77 25.27
CA VAL A 183 -28.20 -48.08 24.96
C VAL A 183 -28.29 -49.26 23.99
N MET A 184 -27.47 -49.28 22.92
CA MET A 184 -27.44 -50.40 21.98
C MET A 184 -27.04 -51.72 22.63
N ALA A 185 -26.07 -51.70 23.55
CA ALA A 185 -25.68 -52.88 24.33
C ALA A 185 -26.82 -53.37 25.23
N GLN A 186 -27.54 -52.46 25.90
CA GLN A 186 -28.69 -52.79 26.74
C GLN A 186 -29.85 -53.38 25.92
N VAL A 187 -30.17 -52.79 24.77
CA VAL A 187 -31.20 -53.31 23.85
C VAL A 187 -30.82 -54.70 23.35
N SER A 188 -29.54 -54.92 23.00
CA SER A 188 -29.05 -56.24 22.58
C SER A 188 -29.19 -57.29 23.69
N GLN A 189 -28.87 -56.92 24.94
CA GLN A 189 -29.04 -57.79 26.10
C GLN A 189 -30.52 -58.11 26.36
N GLN A 190 -31.41 -57.12 26.23
CA GLN A 190 -32.86 -57.32 26.36
C GLN A 190 -33.40 -58.28 25.29
N GLN A 191 -32.97 -58.12 24.04
CA GLN A 191 -33.35 -59.01 22.94
C GLN A 191 -32.91 -60.46 23.21
N ALA A 192 -31.69 -60.66 23.73
CA ALA A 192 -31.19 -61.99 24.10
C ALA A 192 -32.04 -62.63 25.21
N THR A 193 -32.39 -61.87 26.25
CA THR A 193 -33.26 -62.35 27.34
C THR A 193 -34.65 -62.72 26.84
N ILE A 194 -35.28 -61.89 25.98
CA ILE A 194 -36.59 -62.20 25.37
C ILE A 194 -36.52 -63.49 24.55
N THR A 195 -35.46 -63.66 23.75
CA THR A 195 -35.27 -64.85 22.92
C THR A 195 -35.12 -66.11 23.78
N SER A 196 -34.36 -66.02 24.87
CA SER A 196 -34.20 -67.11 25.86
C SER A 196 -35.54 -67.48 26.52
N ILE A 197 -36.33 -66.47 26.92
CA ILE A 197 -37.67 -66.69 27.48
C ILE A 197 -38.57 -67.38 26.46
N MET A 198 -38.63 -66.90 25.21
CA MET A 198 -39.44 -67.53 24.15
C MET A 198 -39.05 -69.00 23.91
N GLN A 199 -37.76 -69.32 23.92
CA GLN A 199 -37.27 -70.70 23.77
C GLN A 199 -37.66 -71.60 24.95
N SER A 200 -37.72 -71.04 26.17
CA SER A 200 -38.16 -71.80 27.35
C SER A 200 -39.65 -72.12 27.34
N TYR A 201 -40.47 -71.31 26.65
CA TYR A 201 -41.92 -71.51 26.51
C TYR A 201 -42.31 -72.37 25.30
N SER A 202 -41.39 -72.73 24.41
CA SER A 202 -41.65 -73.57 23.22
C SER A 202 -41.44 -75.07 23.43
N TYR A 203 -41.62 -75.58 24.65
CA TYR A 203 -41.70 -77.02 24.97
C TYR A 203 -43.14 -77.44 25.26
#